data_AF-A0A661PA08-F1
#
_entry.id   AF-A0A661PA08-F1
#
_cell.length_a   1.000
_cell.length_b   1.000
_cell.length_c   1.000
_cell.angle_alpha   90.00
_cell.angle_beta   90.00
_cell.angle_gamma   90.00
#
_symmetry.space_group_name_H-M   'P 1'
#
loop_
_entity.id
_entity.type
_entity.pdbx_description
1 polymer ?
#
loop_
_entity_poly.entity_id
_entity_poly.type
_entity_poly.pdbx_seq_one_letter_code
_entity_poly.pdbx_strand_id
1 'polypeptide(L)'
;MGVPSRFWNFIKGLFWQGQKSLEQANPEAVYEMAIRKMKSNYQQMHTAVGRLAAERNRLRAQVKSKSEQLQEVEIDLDAALAEAGAGNPDGAELGEDLINEKDALESEIASVKKELAASEALVTDYMGKLRRIESQTKNMESKKDSMIAKLHSAKARKAFGDMVSGMSTSAEESAVSDIDKYIEGVAAQADITDEMSGATREEKRRKLRASARTRSSKSKFQAMLESRQGGGGGQKAAAAKATEGKGGIG
;
A
#
# COMPACT_ATOMS: atom_id res chain seq x y z
N MET A 1 -21.89 -1.35 -4.36
CA MET A 1 -21.24 -2.50 -5.02
C MET A 1 -19.94 -2.01 -5.68
N GLY A 2 -18.79 -2.52 -5.23
CA GLY A 2 -17.49 -1.88 -5.52
C GLY A 2 -16.96 -2.10 -6.94
N VAL A 3 -16.44 -1.01 -7.53
CA VAL A 3 -15.63 -0.97 -8.77
C VAL A 3 -14.55 -2.08 -8.89
N PRO A 4 -13.91 -2.58 -7.80
CA PRO A 4 -12.94 -3.68 -7.89
C PRO A 4 -13.52 -4.98 -8.46
N SER A 5 -14.80 -5.30 -8.21
CA SER A 5 -15.42 -6.52 -8.77
C SER A 5 -15.66 -6.37 -10.27
N ARG A 6 -15.98 -5.15 -10.73
CA ARG A 6 -16.22 -4.88 -12.15
C ARG A 6 -14.93 -4.96 -12.97
N PHE A 7 -13.80 -4.54 -12.42
CA PHE A 7 -12.47 -4.71 -13.04
C PHE A 7 -12.03 -6.19 -13.10
N TRP A 8 -12.24 -6.94 -12.01
CA TRP A 8 -11.94 -8.38 -11.99
C TRP A 8 -12.83 -9.17 -12.95
N ASN A 9 -14.11 -8.80 -13.05
CA ASN A 9 -15.06 -9.38 -13.99
C ASN A 9 -14.75 -8.97 -15.45
N PHE A 10 -14.21 -7.78 -15.69
CA PHE A 10 -13.72 -7.35 -17.01
C PHE A 10 -12.46 -8.10 -17.43
N ILE A 11 -11.49 -8.28 -16.53
CA ILE A 11 -10.29 -9.10 -16.80
C ILE A 11 -10.69 -10.56 -17.07
N LYS A 12 -11.59 -11.13 -16.26
CA LYS A 12 -12.13 -12.47 -16.49
C LYS A 12 -12.93 -12.56 -17.79
N GLY A 13 -13.70 -11.52 -18.12
CA GLY A 13 -14.46 -11.43 -19.37
C GLY A 13 -13.56 -11.37 -20.60
N LEU A 14 -12.44 -10.64 -20.54
CA LEU A 14 -11.41 -10.66 -21.58
C LEU A 14 -10.73 -12.03 -21.69
N PHE A 15 -10.48 -12.69 -20.55
CA PHE A 15 -9.96 -14.05 -20.51
C PHE A 15 -10.93 -15.05 -21.17
N TRP A 16 -12.24 -14.88 -20.96
CA TRP A 16 -13.27 -15.81 -21.46
C TRP A 16 -13.72 -15.51 -22.91
N GLN A 17 -13.73 -14.25 -23.35
CA GLN A 17 -14.04 -13.88 -24.74
C GLN A 17 -12.84 -14.07 -25.69
N GLY A 18 -11.61 -14.14 -25.18
CA GLY A 18 -10.40 -14.44 -25.96
C GLY A 18 -10.20 -15.92 -26.29
N GLN A 19 -11.02 -16.79 -25.69
CA GLN A 19 -10.88 -18.23 -25.79
C GLN A 19 -11.59 -18.75 -27.05
N LYS A 20 -10.88 -18.69 -28.18
CA LYS A 20 -10.80 -19.81 -29.14
C LYS A 20 -9.72 -19.69 -30.24
N SER A 21 -9.11 -18.52 -30.51
CA SER A 21 -8.06 -18.44 -31.55
C SER A 21 -6.73 -17.75 -31.18
N LEU A 22 -6.62 -17.08 -30.02
CA LEU A 22 -5.39 -16.33 -29.64
C LEU A 22 -4.65 -16.89 -28.42
N GLU A 23 -5.28 -17.75 -27.62
CA GLU A 23 -4.67 -18.28 -26.38
C GLU A 23 -3.51 -19.27 -26.59
N GLN A 24 -3.34 -19.84 -27.78
CA GLN A 24 -2.29 -20.83 -28.03
C GLN A 24 -0.99 -20.28 -28.65
N ALA A 25 -0.99 -19.05 -29.21
CA ALA A 25 0.14 -18.58 -30.01
C ALA A 25 1.15 -17.70 -29.23
N ASN A 26 0.69 -16.76 -28.37
CA ASN A 26 1.60 -15.83 -27.70
C ASN A 26 1.04 -15.21 -26.38
N PRO A 27 1.20 -15.87 -25.22
CA PRO A 27 0.77 -15.34 -23.92
C PRO A 27 1.49 -14.05 -23.52
N GLU A 28 2.71 -13.80 -24.03
CA GLU A 28 3.44 -12.54 -23.79
C GLU A 28 2.67 -11.35 -24.35
N ALA A 29 2.18 -11.47 -25.58
CA ALA A 29 1.42 -10.41 -26.25
C ALA A 29 0.17 -10.00 -25.46
N VAL A 30 -0.50 -10.94 -24.79
CA VAL A 30 -1.67 -10.65 -23.93
C VAL A 30 -1.28 -9.80 -22.73
N TYR A 31 -0.21 -10.19 -22.02
CA TYR A 31 0.30 -9.40 -20.89
C TYR A 31 0.74 -8.01 -21.32
N GLU A 32 1.46 -7.91 -22.44
CA GLU A 32 1.93 -6.63 -22.93
C GLU A 32 0.78 -5.70 -23.34
N MET A 33 -0.26 -6.22 -24.00
CA MET A 33 -1.46 -5.44 -24.33
C MET A 33 -2.14 -4.91 -23.05
N ALA A 34 -2.28 -5.76 -22.03
CA ALA A 34 -2.86 -5.36 -20.76
C ALA A 34 -2.02 -4.27 -20.06
N ILE A 35 -0.69 -4.43 -20.00
CA ILE A 35 0.24 -3.46 -19.42
C ILE A 35 0.19 -2.14 -20.20
N ARG A 36 0.22 -2.17 -21.54
CA ARG A 36 0.09 -0.97 -22.38
C ARG A 36 -1.21 -0.22 -22.10
N LYS A 37 -2.33 -0.94 -21.99
CA LYS A 37 -3.63 -0.34 -21.65
C LYS A 37 -3.63 0.28 -20.25
N MET A 38 -3.04 -0.38 -19.26
CA MET A 38 -2.92 0.16 -17.91
C MET A 38 -2.04 1.43 -17.87
N LYS A 39 -0.92 1.44 -18.59
CA LYS A 39 -0.06 2.63 -18.74
C LYS A 39 -0.81 3.77 -19.44
N SER A 40 -1.57 3.49 -20.50
CA SER A 40 -2.39 4.50 -21.18
C SER A 40 -3.44 5.09 -20.24
N ASN A 41 -4.19 4.25 -19.52
CA ASN A 41 -5.18 4.69 -18.54
C ASN A 41 -4.54 5.52 -17.42
N TYR A 42 -3.35 5.13 -16.94
CA TYR A 42 -2.59 5.92 -15.97
C TYR A 42 -2.29 7.33 -16.49
N GLN A 43 -1.81 7.47 -17.73
CA GLN A 43 -1.47 8.78 -18.30
C GLN A 43 -2.69 9.68 -18.49
N GLN A 44 -3.82 9.11 -18.93
CA GLN A 44 -5.08 9.83 -19.05
C GLN A 44 -5.56 10.33 -17.68
N MET A 45 -5.53 9.45 -16.67
CA MET A 45 -5.95 9.81 -15.32
C MET A 45 -4.99 10.81 -14.66
N HIS A 46 -3.67 10.68 -14.86
CA HIS A 46 -2.67 11.63 -14.38
C HIS A 46 -2.94 13.04 -14.93
N THR A 47 -3.21 13.16 -16.22
CA THR A 47 -3.57 14.45 -16.85
C THR A 47 -4.83 15.04 -16.24
N ALA A 48 -5.88 14.23 -16.03
CA ALA A 48 -7.12 14.67 -15.42
C ALA A 48 -6.93 15.14 -13.97
N VAL A 49 -6.14 14.40 -13.17
CA VAL A 49 -5.77 14.79 -11.80
C VAL A 49 -4.99 16.10 -11.78
N GLY A 50 -4.10 16.32 -12.75
CA GLY A 50 -3.38 17.58 -12.91
C GLY A 50 -4.33 18.78 -13.12
N ARG A 51 -5.34 18.63 -13.97
CA ARG A 51 -6.36 19.67 -14.19
C ARG A 51 -7.16 19.97 -12.93
N LEU A 52 -7.58 18.93 -12.22
CA LEU A 52 -8.31 19.06 -10.96
C LEU A 52 -7.45 19.72 -9.86
N ALA A 53 -6.15 19.40 -9.80
CA ALA A 53 -5.23 20.04 -8.87
C ALA A 53 -5.04 21.54 -9.19
N ALA A 54 -5.03 21.91 -10.47
CA ALA A 54 -4.99 23.31 -10.90
C ALA A 54 -6.26 24.06 -10.49
N GLU A 55 -7.43 23.44 -10.68
CA GLU A 55 -8.72 23.98 -10.23
C GLU A 55 -8.76 24.18 -8.71
N ARG A 56 -8.35 23.17 -7.93
CA ARG A 56 -8.20 23.30 -6.46
C ARG A 56 -7.32 24.50 -6.09
N ASN A 57 -6.18 24.67 -6.75
CA ASN A 57 -5.27 25.77 -6.44
C ASN A 57 -5.90 27.13 -6.80
N ARG A 58 -6.65 27.22 -7.90
CA ARG A 58 -7.43 28.40 -8.26
C ARG A 58 -8.49 28.73 -7.21
N LEU A 59 -9.25 27.74 -6.75
CA LEU A 59 -10.25 27.91 -5.69
C LEU A 59 -9.61 28.40 -4.38
N ARG A 60 -8.45 27.85 -3.99
CA ARG A 60 -7.69 28.35 -2.83
C ARG A 60 -7.30 29.81 -2.97
N ALA A 61 -6.84 30.21 -4.15
CA ALA A 61 -6.48 31.60 -4.42
C ALA A 61 -7.71 32.52 -4.35
N GLN A 62 -8.87 32.08 -4.85
CA GLN A 62 -10.12 32.83 -4.75
C GLN A 62 -10.59 32.98 -3.30
N VAL A 63 -10.56 31.91 -2.50
CA VAL A 63 -10.89 32.01 -1.07
C VAL A 63 -9.98 33.03 -0.38
N LYS A 64 -8.66 32.95 -0.61
CA LYS A 64 -7.70 33.90 -0.03
C LYS A 64 -8.01 35.34 -0.43
N SER A 65 -8.16 35.60 -1.73
CA SER A 65 -8.43 36.95 -2.25
C SER A 65 -9.75 37.51 -1.72
N LYS A 66 -10.82 36.72 -1.65
CA LYS A 66 -12.11 37.17 -1.12
C LYS A 66 -12.07 37.38 0.40
N SER A 67 -11.31 36.55 1.12
CA SER A 67 -11.10 36.76 2.57
C SER A 67 -10.29 38.02 2.87
N GLU A 68 -9.33 38.37 2.00
CA GLU A 68 -8.60 39.65 2.08
C GLU A 68 -9.56 40.83 1.83
N GLN A 69 -10.40 40.76 0.79
CA GLN A 69 -11.44 41.77 0.52
C GLN A 69 -12.43 41.92 1.68
N LEU A 70 -12.89 40.80 2.24
CA LEU A 70 -13.80 40.82 3.39
C LEU A 70 -13.15 41.55 4.58
N GLN A 71 -11.87 41.33 4.83
CA GLN A 71 -11.15 42.00 5.90
C GLN A 71 -11.04 43.52 5.65
N GLU A 72 -10.83 43.95 4.42
CA GLU A 72 -10.83 45.37 4.06
C GLU A 72 -12.21 46.00 4.30
N VAL A 73 -13.28 45.34 3.84
CA VAL A 73 -14.67 45.79 4.07
C VAL A 73 -15.01 45.85 5.56
N GLU A 74 -14.52 44.91 6.37
CA GLU A 74 -14.70 44.95 7.83
C GLU A 74 -14.01 46.17 8.48
N ILE A 75 -12.80 46.52 8.03
CA ILE A 75 -12.08 47.72 8.49
C ILE A 75 -12.83 49.00 8.11
N ASP A 76 -13.29 49.08 6.86
CA ASP A 76 -14.04 50.23 6.36
C ASP A 76 -15.38 50.37 7.09
N LEU A 77 -16.05 49.25 7.40
CA LEU A 77 -17.29 49.23 8.16
C LEU A 77 -17.08 49.74 9.59
N ASP A 78 -16.02 49.30 10.27
CA ASP A 78 -15.66 49.80 11.60
C ASP A 78 -15.44 51.33 11.59
N ALA A 79 -14.78 51.86 10.54
CA ALA A 79 -14.58 53.29 10.37
C ALA A 79 -15.90 54.04 10.11
N ALA A 80 -16.77 53.51 9.24
CA ALA A 80 -18.08 54.09 8.94
C ALA A 80 -18.97 54.15 10.19
N LEU A 81 -18.96 53.09 11.01
CA LEU A 81 -19.67 53.04 12.28
C LEU A 81 -19.16 54.08 13.28
N ALA A 82 -17.85 54.32 13.34
CA ALA A 82 -17.25 55.35 14.20
C ALA A 82 -17.70 56.77 13.78
N GLU A 83 -17.68 57.06 12.48
CA GLU A 83 -18.15 58.33 11.92
C GLU A 83 -19.64 58.55 12.16
N ALA A 84 -20.48 57.52 11.94
CA ALA A 84 -21.90 57.57 12.24
C ALA A 84 -22.15 57.87 13.73
N GLY A 85 -21.38 57.24 14.63
CA GLY A 85 -21.44 57.48 16.08
C GLY A 85 -21.02 58.89 16.49
N ALA A 86 -20.17 59.55 15.69
CA ALA A 86 -19.78 60.96 15.86
C ALA A 86 -20.84 61.94 15.32
N GLY A 87 -21.94 61.45 14.74
CA GLY A 87 -23.02 62.26 14.18
C GLY A 87 -22.79 62.69 12.73
N ASN A 88 -21.83 62.08 12.03
CA ASN A 88 -21.60 62.30 10.61
C ASN A 88 -22.61 61.47 9.78
N PRO A 89 -23.55 62.08 9.04
CA PRO A 89 -24.58 61.36 8.31
C PRO A 89 -24.02 60.45 7.19
N ASP A 90 -22.89 60.82 6.60
CA ASP A 90 -22.25 60.06 5.50
C ASP A 90 -21.78 58.67 5.98
N GLY A 91 -21.40 58.54 7.25
CA GLY A 91 -20.99 57.26 7.84
C GLY A 91 -22.13 56.25 7.95
N ALA A 92 -23.37 56.71 8.14
CA ALA A 92 -24.53 55.83 8.24
C ALA A 92 -24.94 55.26 6.87
N GLU A 93 -24.90 56.08 5.82
CA GLU A 93 -25.19 55.67 4.44
C GLU A 93 -24.14 54.66 3.95
N LEU A 94 -22.85 54.99 4.13
CA LEU A 94 -21.75 54.10 3.74
C LEU A 94 -21.77 52.76 4.50
N GLY A 95 -22.18 52.77 5.77
CA GLY A 95 -22.26 51.58 6.60
C GLY A 95 -23.28 50.54 6.10
N GLU A 96 -24.43 50.97 5.56
CA GLU A 96 -25.42 50.05 5.01
C GLU A 96 -24.90 49.32 3.77
N ASP A 97 -24.24 50.04 2.86
CA ASP A 97 -23.63 49.48 1.66
C ASP A 97 -22.51 48.48 2.01
N LEU A 98 -21.65 48.81 2.98
CA LEU A 98 -20.56 47.94 3.44
C LEU A 98 -21.08 46.66 4.13
N ILE A 99 -22.20 46.72 4.86
CA ILE A 99 -22.84 45.52 5.42
C ILE A 99 -23.34 44.61 4.29
N ASN A 100 -24.00 45.17 3.28
CA ASN A 100 -24.48 44.40 2.13
C ASN A 100 -23.31 43.73 1.37
N GLU A 101 -22.20 44.45 1.19
CA GLU A 101 -20.99 43.90 0.56
C GLU A 101 -20.36 42.80 1.41
N LYS A 102 -20.27 43.00 2.73
CA LYS A 102 -19.77 42.00 3.69
C LYS A 102 -20.58 40.70 3.60
N ASP A 103 -21.91 40.80 3.67
CA ASP A 103 -22.79 39.64 3.63
C ASP A 103 -22.69 38.89 2.28
N ALA A 104 -22.54 39.63 1.17
CA ALA A 104 -22.30 39.04 -0.14
C ALA A 104 -20.96 38.29 -0.20
N LEU A 105 -19.87 38.92 0.28
CA LEU A 105 -18.55 38.31 0.33
C LEU A 105 -18.52 37.06 1.23
N GLU A 106 -19.16 37.09 2.39
CA GLU A 106 -19.27 35.93 3.28
C GLU A 106 -19.98 34.76 2.60
N SER A 107 -21.10 35.03 1.91
CA SER A 107 -21.85 34.03 1.14
C SER A 107 -21.02 33.43 0.02
N GLU A 108 -20.32 34.26 -0.74
CA GLU A 108 -19.43 33.80 -1.81
C GLU A 108 -18.26 32.98 -1.28
N ILE A 109 -17.60 33.42 -0.20
CA ILE A 109 -16.53 32.68 0.45
C ILE A 109 -17.03 31.32 0.92
N ALA A 110 -18.22 31.24 1.52
CA ALA A 110 -18.81 29.98 1.95
C ALA A 110 -19.06 29.03 0.76
N SER A 111 -19.57 29.56 -0.36
CA SER A 111 -19.77 28.80 -1.59
C SER A 111 -18.46 28.27 -2.17
N VAL A 112 -17.46 29.13 -2.35
CA VAL A 112 -16.15 28.75 -2.90
C VAL A 112 -15.42 27.77 -1.96
N LYS A 113 -15.55 27.91 -0.63
CA LYS A 113 -15.00 26.95 0.33
C LYS A 113 -15.62 25.57 0.19
N LYS A 114 -16.94 25.48 -0.08
CA LYS A 114 -17.63 24.21 -0.33
C LYS A 114 -17.12 23.54 -1.60
N GLU A 115 -16.96 24.31 -2.68
CA GLU A 115 -16.39 23.82 -3.94
C GLU A 115 -14.93 23.36 -3.76
N LEU A 116 -14.13 24.14 -3.03
CA LEU A 116 -12.75 23.80 -2.70
C LEU A 116 -12.67 22.47 -1.95
N ALA A 117 -13.50 22.27 -0.92
CA ALA A 117 -13.52 21.02 -0.15
C ALA A 117 -13.87 19.81 -1.04
N ALA A 118 -14.83 19.97 -1.95
CA ALA A 118 -15.18 18.93 -2.92
C ALA A 118 -14.00 18.62 -3.87
N SER A 119 -13.33 19.67 -4.39
CA SER A 119 -12.16 19.52 -5.25
C SER A 119 -10.99 18.84 -4.53
N GLU A 120 -10.73 19.18 -3.26
CA GLU A 120 -9.70 18.55 -2.43
C GLU A 120 -9.94 17.06 -2.21
N ALA A 121 -11.19 16.68 -1.93
CA ALA A 121 -11.58 15.29 -1.77
C ALA A 121 -11.37 14.49 -3.07
N LEU A 122 -11.78 15.06 -4.21
CA LEU A 122 -11.59 14.43 -5.52
C LEU A 122 -10.10 14.27 -5.84
N VAL A 123 -9.26 15.30 -5.65
CA VAL A 123 -7.80 15.19 -5.91
C VAL A 123 -7.21 14.05 -5.09
N THR A 124 -7.56 13.98 -3.80
CA THR A 124 -7.04 12.95 -2.89
C THR A 124 -7.46 11.55 -3.33
N ASP A 125 -8.74 11.34 -3.63
CA ASP A 125 -9.28 10.06 -4.10
C ASP A 125 -8.62 9.61 -5.42
N TYR A 126 -8.53 10.50 -6.40
CA TYR A 126 -7.93 10.16 -7.69
C TYR A 126 -6.42 9.96 -7.61
N MET A 127 -5.69 10.67 -6.75
CA MET A 127 -4.29 10.34 -6.45
C MET A 127 -4.15 8.94 -5.85
N GLY A 128 -5.05 8.54 -4.95
CA GLY A 128 -5.10 7.18 -4.41
C GLY A 128 -5.34 6.13 -5.51
N LYS A 129 -6.29 6.38 -6.40
CA LYS A 129 -6.54 5.53 -7.58
C LYS A 129 -5.31 5.45 -8.50
N LEU A 130 -4.61 6.56 -8.70
CA LEU A 130 -3.43 6.63 -9.57
C LEU A 130 -2.29 5.76 -9.04
N ARG A 131 -1.98 5.85 -7.74
CA ARG A 131 -1.01 4.97 -7.07
C ARG A 131 -1.40 3.51 -7.17
N ARG A 132 -2.70 3.20 -7.08
CA ARG A 132 -3.19 1.83 -7.24
C ARG A 132 -2.97 1.30 -8.66
N ILE A 133 -3.26 2.08 -9.69
CA ILE A 133 -3.00 1.69 -11.09
C ILE A 133 -1.50 1.48 -11.30
N GLU A 134 -0.65 2.35 -10.75
CA GLU A 134 0.80 2.21 -10.84
C GLU A 134 1.28 0.90 -10.20
N SER A 135 0.86 0.62 -8.96
CA SER A 135 1.19 -0.63 -8.27
C SER A 135 0.68 -1.87 -9.01
N GLN A 136 -0.55 -1.82 -9.53
CA GLN A 136 -1.10 -2.91 -10.33
C GLN A 136 -0.33 -3.12 -11.63
N THR A 137 0.16 -2.05 -12.27
CA THR A 137 0.96 -2.11 -13.49
C THR A 137 2.29 -2.81 -13.22
N LYS A 138 3.00 -2.40 -12.15
CA LYS A 138 4.24 -3.06 -11.71
C LYS A 138 4.03 -4.53 -11.39
N ASN A 139 2.96 -4.86 -10.68
CA ASN A 139 2.61 -6.25 -10.38
C ASN A 139 2.32 -7.07 -11.65
N MET A 140 1.70 -6.46 -12.67
CA MET A 140 1.44 -7.13 -13.94
C MET A 140 2.73 -7.36 -14.74
N GLU A 141 3.66 -6.41 -14.71
CA GLU A 141 5.00 -6.56 -15.29
C GLU A 141 5.76 -7.73 -14.64
N SER A 142 5.84 -7.78 -13.31
CA SER A 142 6.49 -8.90 -12.60
C SER A 142 5.80 -10.25 -12.86
N LYS A 143 4.46 -10.25 -12.97
CA LYS A 143 3.71 -11.48 -13.33
C LYS A 143 4.01 -11.93 -14.75
N LYS A 144 4.09 -11.00 -15.71
CA LYS A 144 4.51 -11.31 -17.08
C LYS A 144 5.85 -12.02 -17.04
N ASP A 145 6.86 -11.43 -16.42
CA ASP A 145 8.23 -11.97 -16.41
C ASP A 145 8.28 -13.38 -15.80
N SER A 146 7.60 -13.58 -14.66
CA SER A 146 7.50 -14.90 -14.03
C SER A 146 6.81 -15.95 -14.92
N MET A 147 5.74 -15.56 -15.61
CA MET A 147 4.98 -16.47 -16.47
C MET A 147 5.72 -16.80 -17.76
N ILE A 148 6.44 -15.84 -18.34
CA ILE A 148 7.29 -16.07 -19.51
C ILE A 148 8.44 -17.01 -19.15
N ALA A 149 9.11 -16.81 -18.02
CA ALA A 149 10.13 -17.74 -17.54
C ALA A 149 9.58 -19.17 -17.37
N LYS A 150 8.41 -19.33 -16.73
CA LYS A 150 7.74 -20.63 -16.60
C LYS A 150 7.38 -21.26 -17.95
N LEU A 151 6.91 -20.46 -18.91
CA LEU A 151 6.61 -20.92 -20.26
C LEU A 151 7.86 -21.43 -20.98
N HIS A 152 8.99 -20.72 -20.89
CA HIS A 152 10.26 -21.17 -21.45
C HIS A 152 10.73 -22.49 -20.81
N SER A 153 10.66 -22.61 -19.48
CA SER A 153 10.99 -23.87 -18.80
C SER A 153 10.08 -25.02 -19.23
N ALA A 154 8.77 -24.79 -19.37
CA ALA A 154 7.83 -25.80 -19.84
C ALA A 154 8.10 -26.22 -21.30
N LYS A 155 8.41 -25.26 -22.19
CA LYS A 155 8.81 -25.54 -23.57
C LYS A 155 10.08 -26.37 -23.64
N ALA A 156 11.09 -26.05 -22.82
CA ALA A 156 12.34 -26.82 -22.76
C ALA A 156 12.11 -28.26 -22.27
N ARG A 157 11.30 -28.45 -21.21
CA ARG A 157 10.93 -29.78 -20.72
C ARG A 157 10.17 -30.59 -21.77
N LYS A 158 9.24 -29.95 -22.49
CA LYS A 158 8.51 -30.60 -23.58
C LYS A 158 9.47 -31.02 -24.70
N ALA A 159 10.34 -30.13 -25.17
CA ALA A 159 11.31 -30.44 -26.22
C ALA A 159 12.24 -31.60 -25.83
N PHE A 160 12.70 -31.63 -24.56
CA PHE A 160 13.46 -32.76 -24.02
C PHE A 160 12.65 -34.06 -24.02
N GLY A 161 11.40 -34.03 -23.55
CA GLY A 161 10.52 -35.19 -23.58
C GLY A 161 10.23 -35.70 -24.99
N ASP A 162 10.01 -34.79 -25.95
CA ASP A 162 9.81 -35.11 -27.37
C ASP A 162 11.08 -35.75 -27.96
N MET A 163 12.27 -35.26 -27.60
CA MET A 163 13.56 -35.84 -28.02
C MET A 163 13.77 -37.24 -27.43
N VAL A 164 13.52 -37.43 -26.13
CA VAL A 164 13.61 -38.74 -25.45
C VAL A 164 12.61 -39.75 -26.04
N SER A 165 11.39 -39.31 -26.34
CA SER A 165 10.36 -40.17 -26.95
C SER A 165 10.66 -40.49 -28.41
N GLY A 166 11.27 -39.55 -29.15
CA GLY A 166 11.76 -39.79 -30.51
C GLY A 166 12.97 -40.72 -30.57
N MET A 167 13.72 -40.85 -29.48
CA MET A 167 14.81 -41.82 -29.32
C MET A 167 14.33 -43.22 -28.92
N SER A 168 13.03 -43.43 -28.63
CA SER A 168 12.53 -44.68 -28.04
C SER A 168 11.94 -45.69 -29.04
N THR A 169 12.21 -45.58 -30.33
CA THR A 169 11.85 -46.63 -31.30
C THR A 169 12.92 -46.77 -32.37
N SER A 170 13.45 -47.99 -32.47
CA SER A 170 14.42 -48.52 -33.44
C SER A 170 15.82 -47.90 -33.44
N ALA A 171 16.60 -48.18 -32.40
CA ALA A 171 18.04 -48.48 -32.53
C ALA A 171 18.48 -49.25 -31.29
N GLU A 172 18.94 -50.46 -31.54
CA GLU A 172 19.13 -51.59 -30.65
C GLU A 172 19.99 -51.36 -29.40
N GLU A 173 19.51 -51.93 -28.28
CA GLU A 173 20.20 -52.95 -27.48
C GLU A 173 21.74 -52.83 -27.34
N SER A 174 22.23 -51.89 -26.50
CA SER A 174 23.45 -52.15 -25.71
C SER A 174 23.63 -51.28 -24.46
N ALA A 175 22.77 -50.26 -24.24
CA ALA A 175 22.90 -49.37 -23.08
C ALA A 175 22.15 -49.83 -21.81
N VAL A 176 21.78 -51.12 -21.71
CA VAL A 176 21.09 -51.64 -20.52
C VAL A 176 22.03 -51.74 -19.31
N SER A 177 23.36 -51.82 -19.51
CA SER A 177 24.33 -51.85 -18.40
C SER A 177 24.62 -50.47 -17.79
N ASP A 178 24.42 -49.37 -18.53
CA ASP A 178 24.59 -48.01 -17.99
C ASP A 178 23.31 -47.50 -17.32
N ILE A 179 22.16 -48.08 -17.69
CA ILE A 179 20.90 -47.86 -16.98
C ILE A 179 20.92 -48.52 -15.60
N ASP A 180 21.49 -49.71 -15.41
CA ASP A 180 21.60 -50.31 -14.07
C ASP A 180 22.50 -49.49 -13.13
N LYS A 181 23.61 -48.93 -13.63
CA LYS A 181 24.45 -48.01 -12.85
C LYS A 181 23.82 -46.64 -12.65
N TYR A 182 23.04 -46.14 -13.61
CA TYR A 182 22.30 -44.89 -13.47
C TYR A 182 21.08 -45.05 -12.56
N ILE A 183 20.41 -46.21 -12.56
CA ILE A 183 19.32 -46.54 -11.64
C ILE A 183 19.85 -46.84 -10.24
N GLU A 184 20.99 -47.53 -10.06
CA GLU A 184 21.64 -47.64 -8.74
C GLU A 184 22.10 -46.26 -8.23
N GLY A 185 22.55 -45.36 -9.10
CA GLY A 185 22.89 -43.98 -8.75
C GLY A 185 21.68 -43.09 -8.45
N VAL A 186 20.56 -43.25 -9.17
CA VAL A 186 19.34 -42.46 -9.01
C VAL A 186 18.46 -43.01 -7.88
N ALA A 187 18.45 -44.33 -7.63
CA ALA A 187 17.81 -44.93 -6.46
C ALA A 187 18.59 -44.58 -5.18
N ALA A 188 19.93 -44.55 -5.20
CA ALA A 188 20.71 -44.04 -4.08
C ALA A 188 20.52 -42.53 -3.83
N GLN A 189 20.08 -41.75 -4.84
CA GLN A 189 19.82 -40.31 -4.69
C GLN A 189 18.34 -39.99 -4.39
N ALA A 190 17.42 -40.91 -4.69
CA ALA A 190 16.02 -40.85 -4.29
C ALA A 190 15.80 -41.41 -2.87
N ASP A 191 16.48 -42.50 -2.48
CA ASP A 191 16.42 -43.08 -1.13
C ASP A 191 17.22 -42.27 -0.09
N ILE A 192 18.06 -41.31 -0.51
CA ILE A 192 18.68 -40.30 0.38
C ILE A 192 17.80 -39.04 0.53
N THR A 193 16.82 -38.81 -0.35
CA THR A 193 15.92 -37.66 -0.22
C THR A 193 14.66 -37.98 0.59
N ASP A 194 14.29 -39.27 0.73
CA ASP A 194 13.11 -39.65 1.53
C ASP A 194 13.35 -40.65 2.67
N GLU A 195 14.48 -41.39 2.77
CA GLU A 195 14.57 -42.39 3.85
C GLU A 195 15.97 -42.80 4.38
N MET A 196 16.96 -41.90 4.49
CA MET A 196 18.03 -42.03 5.50
C MET A 196 18.64 -40.65 5.82
N SER A 197 18.19 -39.90 6.82
CA SER A 197 18.54 -40.18 8.21
C SER A 197 17.76 -39.26 9.18
N GLY A 198 16.75 -39.83 9.85
CA GLY A 198 16.70 -39.92 11.32
C GLY A 198 16.94 -38.71 12.24
N ALA A 199 17.09 -37.47 11.77
CA ALA A 199 17.63 -36.37 12.58
C ALA A 199 16.81 -35.07 12.59
N THR A 200 15.49 -35.07 12.35
CA THR A 200 14.69 -33.83 12.56
C THR A 200 13.33 -34.02 13.24
N ARG A 201 13.02 -35.19 13.80
CA ARG A 201 11.96 -35.28 14.83
C ARG A 201 12.33 -34.40 16.03
N GLU A 202 13.62 -34.30 16.36
CA GLU A 202 14.22 -33.38 17.33
C GLU A 202 14.08 -31.90 16.91
N GLU A 203 14.22 -31.58 15.61
CA GLU A 203 14.05 -30.22 15.10
C GLU A 203 12.59 -29.80 14.94
N LYS A 204 11.69 -30.73 14.61
CA LYS A 204 10.24 -30.55 14.68
C LYS A 204 9.81 -30.35 16.14
N ARG A 205 10.39 -31.08 17.10
CA ARG A 205 10.24 -30.81 18.56
C ARG A 205 10.86 -29.47 18.97
N ARG A 206 11.99 -29.04 18.40
CA ARG A 206 12.63 -27.74 18.64
C ARG A 206 11.78 -26.58 18.12
N LYS A 207 11.22 -26.68 16.91
CA LYS A 207 10.29 -25.70 16.35
C LYS A 207 8.98 -25.65 17.15
N LEU A 208 8.43 -26.80 17.57
CA LEU A 208 7.26 -26.83 18.44
C LEU A 208 7.54 -26.21 19.83
N ARG A 209 8.72 -26.48 20.42
CA ARG A 209 9.20 -25.83 21.66
C ARG A 209 9.48 -24.34 21.47
N ALA A 210 9.96 -23.89 20.31
CA ALA A 210 10.14 -22.49 20.00
C ALA A 210 8.79 -21.76 19.87
N SER A 211 7.82 -22.36 19.18
CA SER A 211 6.44 -21.85 19.11
C SER A 211 5.73 -21.87 20.47
N ALA A 212 6.05 -22.83 21.35
CA ALA A 212 5.58 -22.86 22.74
C ALA A 212 6.26 -21.80 23.62
N ARG A 213 7.56 -21.51 23.42
CA ARG A 213 8.28 -20.40 24.06
C ARG A 213 7.76 -19.02 23.62
N THR A 214 7.26 -18.88 22.40
CA THR A 214 6.58 -17.66 21.93
C THR A 214 5.20 -17.48 22.57
N ARG A 215 4.49 -18.57 22.92
CA ARG A 215 3.26 -18.49 23.71
C ARG A 215 3.54 -18.20 25.20
N SER A 216 4.60 -18.76 25.78
CA SER A 216 4.94 -18.50 27.19
C SER A 216 5.65 -17.17 27.43
N SER A 217 6.15 -16.48 26.39
CA SER A 217 6.68 -15.11 26.54
C SER A 217 5.58 -14.08 26.77
N LYS A 218 4.35 -14.29 26.25
CA LYS A 218 3.19 -13.48 26.65
C LYS A 218 2.82 -13.72 28.12
N SER A 219 2.78 -14.98 28.59
CA SER A 219 2.46 -15.25 30.01
C SER A 219 3.58 -14.84 30.97
N LYS A 220 4.86 -14.95 30.58
CA LYS A 220 6.00 -14.44 31.35
C LYS A 220 6.09 -12.91 31.33
N PHE A 221 5.68 -12.25 30.25
CA PHE A 221 5.60 -10.79 30.18
C PHE A 221 4.43 -10.25 31.02
N GLN A 222 3.29 -10.95 31.05
CA GLN A 222 2.16 -10.63 31.92
C GLN A 222 2.52 -10.83 33.41
N ALA A 223 3.20 -11.93 33.76
CA ALA A 223 3.75 -12.14 35.11
C ALA A 223 4.83 -11.10 35.49
N MET A 224 5.62 -10.60 34.52
CA MET A 224 6.57 -9.49 34.75
C MET A 224 5.90 -8.11 34.87
N LEU A 225 4.73 -7.92 34.26
CA LEU A 225 3.89 -6.73 34.43
C LEU A 225 3.28 -6.70 35.83
N GLU A 226 2.78 -7.85 36.30
CA GLU A 226 2.32 -8.03 37.68
C GLU A 226 3.47 -7.82 38.69
N SER A 227 4.69 -8.32 38.41
CA SER A 227 5.86 -8.08 39.25
C SER A 227 6.41 -6.65 39.17
N ARG A 228 6.11 -5.89 38.10
CA ARG A 228 6.44 -4.45 38.00
C ARG A 228 5.40 -3.56 38.64
N GLN A 229 4.12 -3.95 38.66
CA GLN A 229 3.11 -3.32 39.53
C GLN A 229 3.37 -3.64 41.01
N GLY A 230 4.04 -4.76 41.33
CA GLY A 230 4.63 -5.03 42.65
C GLY A 230 6.04 -4.43 42.88
N GLY A 231 6.63 -3.77 41.89
CA GLY A 231 8.03 -3.29 41.88
C GLY A 231 8.21 -1.78 42.08
N GLY A 232 7.14 -1.06 42.40
CA GLY A 232 7.15 0.38 42.72
C GLY A 232 7.66 0.76 44.13
N GLY A 233 8.28 -0.17 44.88
CA GLY A 233 8.64 0.04 46.28
C GLY A 233 10.11 -0.23 46.65
N GLY A 234 10.98 -0.57 45.70
CA GLY A 234 12.30 -1.17 46.02
C GLY A 234 13.52 -0.24 45.98
N GLN A 235 13.39 0.99 45.49
CA GLN A 235 14.54 1.90 45.31
C GLN A 235 14.26 3.30 45.87
N LYS A 236 13.70 3.35 47.09
CA LYS A 236 13.82 4.49 48.02
C LYS A 236 14.24 4.08 49.45
N ALA A 237 14.54 2.80 49.69
CA ALA A 237 14.93 2.30 51.02
C ALA A 237 16.43 1.95 51.16
N ALA A 238 17.25 2.13 50.13
CA ALA A 238 18.69 1.84 50.17
C ALA A 238 19.59 3.09 50.30
N ALA A 239 19.01 4.28 50.48
CA ALA A 239 19.74 5.53 50.72
C ALA A 239 19.60 6.05 52.17
N ALA A 240 19.06 5.25 53.10
CA ALA A 240 18.81 5.65 54.49
C ALA A 240 19.43 4.73 55.56
N LYS A 241 20.36 3.82 55.22
CA LYS A 241 20.95 2.88 56.21
C LYS A 241 22.46 2.58 56.04
N ALA A 242 23.24 3.46 55.41
CA ALA A 242 24.69 3.24 55.23
C ALA A 242 25.58 4.47 55.47
N THR A 243 25.16 5.40 56.34
CA THR A 243 26.05 6.41 56.96
C THR A 243 25.78 6.61 58.46
N GLU A 244 25.14 5.64 59.12
CA GLU A 244 25.27 5.46 60.58
C GLU A 244 26.26 4.32 60.84
N GLY A 245 27.46 4.66 61.32
CA GLY A 245 28.32 3.71 62.01
C GLY A 245 29.78 3.62 61.57
N LYS A 246 30.58 4.69 61.72
CA LYS A 246 32.01 4.60 62.08
C LYS A 246 32.48 5.83 62.89
N GLY A 247 32.96 5.56 64.11
CA GLY A 247 33.66 6.48 65.03
C GLY A 247 32.79 6.82 66.26
N GLY A 248 32.96 6.24 67.45
CA GLY A 248 34.18 6.09 68.25
C GLY A 248 34.13 7.15 69.35
N ILE A 249 33.63 6.83 70.56
CA ILE A 249 34.43 6.53 71.77
C ILE A 249 35.71 7.38 71.85
N GLY A 250 35.73 8.32 72.80
CA GLY A 250 36.86 9.18 73.13
C GLY A 250 36.42 10.58 73.49
#